data_AF-A0A6B3H8L4-F1
#
_entry.id   AF-A0A6B3H8L4-F1
#
_cell.length_a   1.000
_cell.length_b   1.000
_cell.length_c   1.000
_cell.angle_alpha   90.00
_cell.angle_beta   90.00
_cell.angle_gamma   90.00
#
_symmetry.space_group_name_H-M   'P 1'
#
loop_
_entity.id
_entity.type
_entity.pdbx_description
1 polymer ?
#
loop_
_entity_poly.entity_id
_entity_poly.type
_entity_poly.pdbx_seq_one_letter_code
_entity_poly.pdbx_strand_id
1 'polypeptide(L)'
;QGGSDQWGNLTAGIDLIHRLEPGATVHALATPLMVKADGTKFGKSESGAVWLDPEMTTPYAFYQFWLNVDDRDISRYLRILSFKSREELEELEK
;
A
#
# COMPACT_ATOMS: atom_id res chain seq x y z
N GLN A 1 7.42 10.94 0.48
CA GLN A 1 6.19 10.12 0.53
C GLN A 1 6.44 8.96 1.50
N GLY A 2 5.43 8.48 2.21
CA GLY A 2 5.53 7.32 3.08
C GLY A 2 4.16 6.76 3.48
N GLY A 3 4.13 5.67 4.23
CA GLY A 3 2.90 5.20 4.88
C GLY A 3 2.41 6.20 5.93
N SER A 4 1.15 6.10 6.35
CA SER A 4 0.57 7.01 7.35
C SER A 4 1.31 6.98 8.70
N ASP A 5 1.98 5.88 9.02
CA ASP A 5 2.84 5.73 10.20
C ASP A 5 4.12 6.58 10.13
N GLN A 6 4.51 7.06 8.94
CA GLN A 6 5.69 7.89 8.72
C GLN A 6 5.40 9.40 8.78
N TRP A 7 4.17 9.81 9.10
CA TRP A 7 3.77 11.23 9.05
C TRP A 7 4.70 12.13 9.87
N GLY A 8 5.05 11.74 11.10
CA GLY A 8 5.95 12.52 11.96
C GLY A 8 7.35 12.69 11.35
N ASN A 9 7.88 11.67 10.70
CA ASN A 9 9.18 11.74 10.01
C ASN A 9 9.12 12.65 8.78
N LEU A 10 8.01 12.61 8.03
CA LEU A 10 7.79 13.47 6.87
C LEU A 10 7.70 14.95 7.28
N THR A 11 6.96 15.27 8.34
CA THR A 11 6.84 16.66 8.83
C THR A 11 8.14 17.16 9.42
N ALA A 12 8.88 16.32 10.16
CA ALA A 12 10.21 16.69 10.66
C ALA A 12 11.19 16.99 9.52
N GLY A 13 11.10 16.26 8.40
CA GLY A 13 11.87 16.54 7.19
C GLY A 13 11.50 17.88 6.55
N ILE A 14 10.21 18.22 6.48
CA ILE A 14 9.73 19.53 5.99
C ILE A 14 10.30 20.66 6.86
N ASP A 15 10.20 20.53 8.19
CA ASP A 15 10.72 21.53 9.12
C ASP A 15 12.23 21.73 8.96
N LEU A 16 12.98 20.64 8.75
CA LEU A 16 14.42 20.71 8.50
C LEU A 16 14.73 21.46 7.20
N ILE A 17 14.01 21.17 6.12
CA ILE A 17 14.20 21.84 4.82
C ILE A 17 13.96 23.34 4.96
N HIS A 18 12.87 23.77 5.61
CA HIS A 18 12.60 25.20 5.78
C HIS A 18 13.63 25.93 6.65
N ARG A 19 14.28 25.22 7.59
CA ARG A 19 15.38 25.81 8.39
C ARG A 19 16.64 26.03 7.57
N LEU A 20 16.96 25.11 6.66
CA LEU A 20 18.15 25.19 5.82
C LEU A 20 17.93 26.07 4.59
N GLU A 21 16.72 26.05 4.04
CA GLU A 21 16.32 26.76 2.82
C GLU A 21 14.94 27.41 2.99
N PRO A 22 14.87 28.63 3.56
CA PRO A 22 13.59 29.30 3.87
C PRO A 22 12.68 29.59 2.67
N GLY A 23 13.23 29.60 1.45
CA GLY A 23 12.48 29.80 0.20
C GLY A 23 12.00 28.52 -0.48
N ALA A 24 12.39 27.34 0.03
CA ALA A 24 12.01 26.07 -0.58
C ALA A 24 10.53 25.78 -0.35
N THR A 25 9.82 25.36 -1.41
CA THR A 25 8.44 24.87 -1.32
C THR A 25 8.45 23.35 -1.40
N VAL A 26 8.01 22.69 -0.33
CA VAL A 26 7.98 21.23 -0.23
C VAL A 26 6.64 20.73 0.28
N HIS A 27 6.26 19.52 -0.14
CA HIS A 27 5.02 18.88 0.25
C HIS A 27 5.29 17.46 0.76
N ALA A 28 4.52 17.03 1.75
CA ALA A 28 4.46 15.66 2.20
C ALA A 28 3.14 15.02 1.76
N LEU A 29 3.24 13.77 1.31
CA LEU A 29 2.10 12.91 1.04
C LEU A 29 2.31 11.61 1.83
N ALA A 30 1.28 11.22 2.57
CA ALA A 30 1.20 9.91 3.19
C ALA A 30 0.10 9.08 2.55
N THR A 31 0.37 7.79 2.35
CA THR A 31 -0.64 6.83 1.87
C THR A 31 -1.33 6.14 3.05
N PRO A 32 -2.63 5.81 2.92
CA PRO A 32 -3.34 5.10 3.97
C PRO A 32 -2.77 3.69 4.18
N LEU A 33 -2.86 3.18 5.40
CA LEU A 33 -2.54 1.77 5.67
C LEU A 33 -3.55 0.87 4.97
N MET A 34 -3.05 -0.18 4.32
CA MET A 34 -3.90 -1.23 3.78
C MET A 34 -4.45 -2.10 4.92
N VAL A 35 -5.76 -2.22 4.96
CA VAL A 35 -6.52 -3.07 5.90
C VAL A 35 -7.41 -4.01 5.10
N LYS A 36 -7.84 -5.12 5.69
CA LYS A 36 -8.88 -6.00 5.14
C LYS A 36 -10.27 -5.52 5.56
N ALA A 37 -11.31 -5.95 4.87
CA ALA A 37 -12.70 -5.62 5.21
C ALA A 37 -13.11 -6.15 6.60
N ASP A 38 -12.46 -7.22 7.06
CA ASP A 38 -12.63 -7.79 8.40
C ASP A 38 -11.91 -7.00 9.52
N GLY A 39 -11.23 -5.89 9.18
CA GLY A 39 -10.49 -5.04 10.10
C GLY A 39 -9.07 -5.53 10.45
N THR A 40 -8.65 -6.69 9.95
CA THR A 40 -7.28 -7.18 10.14
C THR A 40 -6.28 -6.47 9.22
N LYS A 41 -4.99 -6.49 9.60
CA LYS A 41 -3.93 -5.87 8.80
C LYS A 41 -3.73 -6.65 7.49
N PHE A 42 -3.60 -5.92 6.39
CA PHE A 42 -3.22 -6.49 5.11
C PHE A 42 -1.85 -7.21 5.22
N GLY A 43 -1.70 -8.34 4.52
CA GLY A 43 -0.45 -9.10 4.49
C GLY A 43 -0.16 -9.98 5.71
N LYS A 44 -1.05 -10.03 6.71
CA LYS A 44 -1.06 -11.09 7.72
C LYS A 44 -2.00 -12.22 7.25
N SER A 45 -1.42 -13.34 6.83
CA SER A 45 -2.13 -14.61 6.67
C SER A 45 -2.05 -15.42 7.96
N GLU A 46 -2.84 -16.50 8.06
CA GLU A 46 -2.71 -17.48 9.14
C GLU A 46 -1.30 -18.11 9.18
N SER A 47 -0.61 -18.14 8.03
CA SER A 47 0.75 -18.64 7.85
C SER A 47 1.86 -17.60 8.08
N GLY A 48 1.53 -16.33 8.38
CA GLY A 48 2.51 -15.28 8.64
C GLY A 48 2.47 -14.12 7.64
N ALA A 49 3.62 -13.51 7.36
CA ALA A 49 3.73 -12.43 6.40
C ALA A 49 3.87 -12.97 4.97
N VAL A 50 3.29 -12.26 3.99
CA VAL A 50 3.53 -12.52 2.56
C VAL A 50 4.79 -11.78 2.14
N TRP A 51 5.87 -12.52 1.88
CA TRP A 51 7.16 -11.93 1.51
C TRP A 51 7.27 -11.76 -0.01
N LEU A 52 8.08 -10.79 -0.43
CA LEU A 52 8.47 -10.64 -1.85
C LEU A 52 9.67 -11.52 -2.23
N ASP A 53 10.43 -11.98 -1.24
CA ASP A 53 11.54 -12.89 -1.43
C ASP A 53 10.99 -14.28 -1.81
N PRO A 54 11.37 -14.83 -2.98
CA PRO A 54 10.87 -16.13 -3.45
C PRO A 54 11.29 -17.31 -2.57
N GLU A 55 12.36 -17.18 -1.78
CA GLU A 55 12.79 -18.22 -0.83
C GLU A 55 11.91 -18.22 0.43
N MET A 56 11.33 -17.08 0.79
CA MET A 56 10.44 -16.94 1.95
C MET A 56 8.97 -17.13 1.58
N THR A 57 8.57 -16.77 0.36
CA THR A 57 7.23 -17.00 -0.19
C THR A 57 7.37 -17.34 -1.65
N THR A 58 7.11 -18.59 -2.00
CA THR A 58 7.25 -19.05 -3.39
C THR A 58 6.32 -18.25 -4.32
N PRO A 59 6.69 -18.06 -5.61
CA PRO A 59 5.81 -17.37 -6.57
C PRO A 59 4.41 -17.97 -6.65
N TYR A 60 4.29 -19.29 -6.48
CA TYR A 60 3.00 -19.98 -6.42
C TYR A 60 2.19 -19.57 -5.18
N ALA A 61 2.81 -19.57 -3.99
CA ALA A 61 2.13 -19.15 -2.76
C ALA A 61 1.74 -17.66 -2.80
N PHE A 62 2.60 -16.80 -3.36
CA PHE A 62 2.30 -15.39 -3.57
C PHE A 62 1.10 -15.21 -4.51
N TYR A 63 1.05 -15.95 -5.61
CA TYR A 63 -0.09 -15.93 -6.53
C TYR A 63 -1.38 -16.43 -5.87
N GLN A 64 -1.30 -17.53 -5.11
CA GLN A 64 -2.44 -18.07 -4.35
C GLN A 64 -2.97 -17.08 -3.31
N PHE A 65 -2.11 -16.29 -2.66
CA PHE A 65 -2.57 -15.24 -1.75
C PHE A 65 -3.52 -14.26 -2.44
N TRP A 66 -3.19 -13.80 -3.65
CA TRP A 66 -4.02 -12.86 -4.40
C TRP A 66 -5.31 -13.49 -4.93
N LEU A 67 -5.26 -14.75 -5.35
CA LEU A 67 -6.46 -15.48 -5.79
C LEU A 67 -7.49 -15.68 -4.67
N ASN A 68 -7.06 -15.71 -3.41
CA ASN A 68 -7.92 -15.95 -2.26
C ASN A 68 -8.34 -14.66 -1.53
N VAL A 69 -8.11 -13.48 -2.12
CA VAL A 69 -8.58 -12.21 -1.56
C VAL A 69 -10.11 -12.13 -1.65
N ASP A 70 -10.74 -11.62 -0.61
CA ASP A 70 -12.19 -11.42 -0.54
C ASP A 70 -12.67 -10.41 -1.60
N ASP A 71 -13.81 -10.68 -2.24
CA ASP A 71 -14.42 -9.81 -3.24
C ASP A 71 -14.65 -8.38 -2.72
N ARG A 72 -14.90 -8.23 -1.41
CA ARG A 72 -15.08 -6.92 -0.75
C ARG A 72 -13.81 -6.09 -0.71
N ASP A 73 -12.64 -6.72 -0.87
CA ASP A 73 -11.33 -6.10 -0.76
C ASP A 73 -10.61 -5.95 -2.10
N ILE A 74 -10.84 -6.87 -3.05
CA ILE A 74 -10.04 -6.97 -4.28
C ILE A 74 -10.08 -5.71 -5.15
N SER A 75 -11.24 -5.07 -5.30
CA SER A 75 -11.40 -3.82 -6.06
C SER A 75 -10.48 -2.72 -5.52
N ARG A 76 -10.46 -2.54 -4.20
CA ARG A 76 -9.59 -1.54 -3.54
C ARG A 76 -8.12 -1.89 -3.74
N TYR A 77 -7.74 -3.16 -3.64
CA TYR A 77 -6.33 -3.56 -3.81
C TYR A 77 -5.85 -3.39 -5.24
N LEU A 78 -6.67 -3.71 -6.24
CA LEU A 78 -6.33 -3.47 -7.64
C LEU A 78 -6.07 -2.00 -7.93
N ARG A 79 -6.84 -1.08 -7.34
CA ARG A 79 -6.63 0.37 -7.46
C ARG A 79 -5.33 0.86 -6.80
N ILE A 80 -4.77 0.11 -5.85
CA ILE A 80 -3.54 0.48 -5.13
C ILE A 80 -2.30 -0.19 -5.76
N LEU A 81 -2.43 -1.44 -6.20
CA LEU A 81 -1.29 -2.32 -6.49
C LEU A 81 -1.18 -2.73 -7.97
N SER A 82 -2.18 -2.40 -8.80
CA SER A 82 -2.10 -2.62 -10.24
C SER A 82 -1.80 -1.32 -11.00
N PHE A 83 -1.31 -1.45 -12.22
CA PHE A 83 -1.11 -0.34 -13.14
C PHE A 83 -2.28 -0.14 -14.12
N LYS A 84 -3.42 -0.78 -13.86
CA LYS A 84 -4.60 -0.68 -14.72
C LYS A 84 -5.20 0.72 -14.71
N SER A 85 -5.76 1.13 -15.84
CA SER A 85 -6.50 2.38 -15.90
C SER A 85 -7.76 2.31 -15.05
N ARG A 86 -8.32 3.47 -14.72
CA ARG A 86 -9.59 3.53 -13.98
C ARG A 86 -10.71 2.83 -14.75
N GLU A 87 -10.74 3.00 -16.05
CA GLU A 87 -11.75 2.41 -16.95
C GLU A 87 -11.62 0.88 -16.99
N GLU A 88 -10.39 0.35 -17.06
CA GLU A 88 -10.15 -1.10 -16.99
C GLU A 88 -10.62 -1.68 -15.64
N LEU A 89 -10.39 -0.96 -14.54
CA LEU A 89 -10.81 -1.41 -13.21
C LEU A 89 -12.32 -1.36 -13.04
N GLU A 90 -12.99 -0.30 -13.53
CA GLU A 90 -14.44 -0.18 -13.49
C GLU A 90 -15.14 -1.24 -14.37
N GLU A 91 -14.51 -1.68 -15.46
CA GLU A 91 -15.02 -2.80 -16.27
C GLU A 91 -14.90 -4.14 -15.54
N LEU A 92 -13.83 -4.36 -14.76
CA LEU A 92 -13.63 -5.57 -13.96
C LEU A 92 -14.58 -5.68 -12.75
N GLU A 93 -15.16 -4.56 -12.32
CA GLU A 93 -16.09 -4.49 -11.18
C GLU A 93 -17.56 -4.72 -11.56
N LYS A 94 -17.86 -4.88 -12.86
CA LYS A 94 -19.21 -5.18 -13.37
C LYS A 94 -19.53 -6.67 -13.29
#